data_AF-A0A3N1GZD5-F1
#
_entry.id   AF-A0A3N1GZD5-F1
#
_cell.length_a   1.000
_cell.length_b   1.000
_cell.length_c   1.000
_cell.angle_alpha   90.00
_cell.angle_beta   90.00
_cell.angle_gamma   90.00
#
_symmetry.space_group_name_H-M   'P 1'
#
loop_
_entity.id
_entity.type
_entity.pdbx_description
1 polymer ?
#
loop_
_entity_poly.entity_id
_entity_poly.type
_entity_poly.pdbx_seq_one_letter_code
_entity_poly.pdbx_strand_id
1 'polypeptide(L)'
;MIVVLTALEVERAAIVQHLTGLRLHRHSAGTVFERGALAGHSDLEVVVALTGTGNGAAAIMTERAITEFQPSAVLFVGVAGGLREWLRLGDVVVATRVYGYHAMRSDNDGDHARPRAYETAHHLEQTARVLGRTGSWRSGLPAGEEPPGLHFDPIASGEVVLNTKNSTTARHLSHHFNDAVAVETESAGVAQCGHLHGSTPTITIRGISDFADGEKDRVDREGSQELAARNAALFMRALIAELPSSPGARPSDRDRGGTSTNNSISGTANFAIQAGVINGGIWFSESPALDLAALEDLTTAVAQARRTDRLTVHGFTQAMLDLVELRHQATSSPVQVGRLRALRHALDQHFTGAPDLRDLLAKVFGGAS
;
A
#
# COMPACT_ATOMS: atom_id res chain seq x y z
N MET A 1 -5.22 5.50 -8.13
CA MET A 1 -5.20 4.58 -9.29
C MET A 1 -5.82 3.26 -8.87
N ILE A 2 -6.67 2.69 -9.72
CA ILE A 2 -7.38 1.42 -9.49
C ILE A 2 -6.89 0.38 -10.51
N VAL A 3 -6.74 -0.87 -10.06
CA VAL A 3 -6.54 -2.01 -10.96
C VAL A 3 -7.87 -2.76 -11.08
N VAL A 4 -8.25 -3.09 -12.31
CA VAL A 4 -9.38 -3.95 -12.64
C VAL A 4 -8.84 -5.21 -13.30
N LEU A 5 -9.12 -6.36 -12.70
CA LEU A 5 -8.79 -7.66 -13.26
C LEU A 5 -10.04 -8.29 -13.86
N THR A 6 -9.87 -9.14 -14.86
CA THR A 6 -10.96 -9.87 -15.52
C THR A 6 -10.41 -11.13 -16.17
N ALA A 7 -11.21 -12.18 -16.31
CA ALA A 7 -10.73 -13.47 -16.81
C ALA A 7 -10.85 -13.60 -18.34
N LEU A 8 -11.93 -13.07 -18.91
CA LEU A 8 -12.34 -13.31 -20.29
C LEU A 8 -12.33 -12.04 -21.14
N GLU A 9 -12.14 -12.23 -22.46
CA GLU A 9 -12.13 -11.13 -23.42
C GLU A 9 -13.46 -10.38 -23.49
N VAL A 10 -14.60 -11.08 -23.40
CA VAL A 10 -15.93 -10.45 -23.37
C VAL A 10 -16.12 -9.52 -22.17
N GLU A 11 -15.55 -9.90 -21.02
CA GLU A 11 -15.59 -9.11 -19.80
C GLU A 11 -14.67 -7.89 -19.92
N ARG A 12 -13.44 -8.08 -20.42
CA ARG A 12 -12.51 -7.00 -20.76
C ARG A 12 -13.17 -6.00 -21.70
N ALA A 13 -13.80 -6.47 -22.77
CA ALA A 13 -14.48 -5.64 -23.76
C ALA A 13 -15.56 -4.76 -23.12
N ALA A 14 -16.33 -5.28 -22.16
CA ALA A 14 -17.32 -4.50 -21.42
C ALA A 14 -16.66 -3.46 -20.48
N ILE A 15 -15.55 -3.82 -19.83
CA ILE A 15 -14.81 -2.95 -18.91
C ILE A 15 -14.22 -1.74 -19.65
N VAL A 16 -13.51 -1.99 -20.77
CA VAL A 16 -12.76 -0.94 -21.48
C VAL A 16 -13.66 0.09 -22.18
N GLN A 17 -14.94 -0.24 -22.43
CA GLN A 17 -15.94 0.73 -22.92
C GLN A 17 -16.18 1.90 -21.96
N HIS A 18 -15.86 1.73 -20.68
CA HIS A 18 -15.98 2.78 -19.68
C HIS A 18 -14.69 3.58 -19.47
N LEU A 19 -13.66 3.32 -20.29
CA LEU A 19 -12.36 3.96 -20.20
C LEU A 19 -12.07 4.83 -21.43
N THR A 20 -11.27 5.86 -21.23
CA THR A 20 -10.80 6.78 -22.27
C THR A 20 -9.28 6.87 -22.25
N GLY A 21 -8.68 7.22 -23.40
CA GLY A 21 -7.23 7.37 -23.50
C GLY A 21 -6.45 6.07 -23.29
N LEU A 22 -7.02 4.93 -23.70
CA LEU A 22 -6.39 3.62 -23.54
C LEU A 22 -5.02 3.56 -24.20
N ARG A 23 -4.03 3.13 -23.42
CA ARG A 23 -2.66 2.86 -23.85
C ARG A 23 -2.19 1.52 -23.31
N LEU A 24 -1.33 0.84 -24.06
CA LEU A 24 -0.72 -0.40 -23.61
C LEU A 24 0.45 -0.09 -22.66
N HIS A 25 0.45 -0.72 -21.50
CA HIS A 25 1.58 -0.75 -20.57
C HIS A 25 2.20 -2.15 -20.60
N ARG A 26 3.44 -2.24 -21.07
CA ARG A 26 4.15 -3.52 -21.21
C ARG A 26 5.06 -3.74 -20.01
N HIS A 27 4.75 -4.74 -19.21
CA HIS A 27 5.60 -5.19 -18.11
C HIS A 27 6.82 -5.96 -18.64
N SER A 28 7.95 -5.86 -17.94
CA SER A 28 9.24 -6.47 -18.34
C SER A 28 9.15 -7.99 -18.55
N ALA A 29 8.31 -8.67 -17.76
CA ALA A 29 8.03 -10.11 -17.91
C ALA A 29 7.00 -10.46 -19.01
N GLY A 30 6.67 -9.52 -19.90
CA GLY A 30 5.83 -9.76 -21.09
C GLY A 30 4.33 -9.59 -20.90
N THR A 31 3.82 -9.35 -19.69
CA THR A 31 2.39 -9.02 -19.51
C THR A 31 2.07 -7.66 -20.14
N VAL A 32 0.93 -7.59 -20.82
CA VAL A 32 0.38 -6.34 -21.32
C VAL A 32 -0.82 -5.95 -20.47
N PHE A 33 -0.78 -4.74 -19.93
CA PHE A 33 -1.89 -4.09 -19.26
C PHE A 33 -2.46 -3.01 -20.17
N GLU A 34 -3.76 -2.74 -20.04
CA GLU A 34 -4.40 -1.58 -20.67
C GLU A 34 -4.58 -0.50 -19.61
N ARG A 35 -4.07 0.70 -19.85
CA ARG A 35 -4.13 1.81 -18.91
C ARG A 35 -4.93 2.95 -19.53
N GLY A 36 -5.88 3.50 -18.80
CA GLY A 36 -6.70 4.62 -19.25
C GLY A 36 -7.25 5.41 -18.07
N ALA A 37 -8.14 6.35 -18.34
CA ALA A 37 -8.90 7.08 -17.34
C ALA A 37 -10.37 6.69 -17.41
N LEU A 38 -11.06 6.65 -16.26
CA LEU A 38 -12.49 6.41 -16.22
C LEU A 38 -13.22 7.51 -17.01
N ALA A 39 -14.16 7.13 -17.87
CA ALA A 39 -14.92 8.06 -18.67
C ALA A 39 -15.67 9.07 -17.78
N GLY A 40 -15.48 10.37 -18.04
CA GLY A 40 -16.01 11.46 -17.22
C GLY A 40 -15.16 11.83 -16.00
N HIS A 41 -14.10 11.07 -15.70
CA HIS A 41 -13.20 11.30 -14.55
C HIS A 41 -11.73 11.12 -14.97
N SER A 42 -11.17 12.14 -15.60
CA SER A 42 -9.80 12.09 -16.17
C SER A 42 -8.69 11.91 -15.12
N ASP A 43 -8.99 12.22 -13.86
CA ASP A 43 -8.11 12.04 -12.70
C ASP A 43 -8.12 10.60 -12.13
N LEU A 44 -9.14 9.82 -12.47
CA LEU A 44 -9.28 8.43 -12.03
C LEU A 44 -8.64 7.47 -13.03
N GLU A 45 -7.35 7.21 -12.81
CA GLU A 45 -6.61 6.25 -13.61
C GLU A 45 -6.99 4.80 -13.26
N VAL A 46 -7.27 4.02 -14.31
CA VAL A 46 -7.65 2.61 -14.26
C VAL A 46 -6.69 1.79 -15.11
N VAL A 47 -6.21 0.69 -14.54
CA VAL A 47 -5.40 -0.32 -15.23
C VAL A 47 -6.21 -1.60 -15.34
N VAL A 48 -6.30 -2.18 -16.53
CA VAL A 48 -7.01 -3.42 -16.82
C VAL A 48 -6.02 -4.52 -17.21
N ALA A 49 -6.22 -5.73 -16.69
CA ALA A 49 -5.49 -6.92 -17.12
C ALA A 49 -6.38 -8.16 -17.21
N LEU A 50 -6.11 -8.98 -18.22
CA LEU A 50 -6.64 -10.33 -18.34
C LEU A 50 -5.85 -11.28 -17.45
N THR A 51 -6.54 -12.00 -16.57
CA THR A 51 -5.95 -13.02 -15.71
C THR A 51 -5.86 -14.38 -16.39
N GLY A 52 -6.74 -14.64 -17.36
CA GLY A 52 -7.12 -16.00 -17.73
C GLY A 52 -7.94 -16.67 -16.63
N THR A 53 -8.25 -17.95 -16.81
CA THR A 53 -9.09 -18.71 -15.87
C THR A 53 -8.28 -19.39 -14.78
N GLY A 54 -8.93 -19.65 -13.64
CA GLY A 54 -8.35 -20.36 -12.50
C GLY A 54 -7.67 -19.45 -11.47
N ASN A 55 -7.71 -19.85 -10.19
CA ASN A 55 -7.23 -19.01 -9.08
C ASN A 55 -5.72 -18.82 -9.12
N GLY A 56 -4.97 -19.81 -9.60
CA GLY A 56 -3.52 -19.73 -9.71
C GLY A 56 -3.06 -18.61 -10.65
N ALA A 57 -3.63 -18.56 -11.86
CA ALA A 57 -3.34 -17.52 -12.84
C ALA A 57 -3.79 -16.14 -12.34
N ALA A 58 -5.00 -16.07 -11.77
CA ALA A 58 -5.52 -14.85 -11.18
C ALA A 58 -4.65 -14.31 -10.03
N ALA A 59 -4.14 -15.16 -9.14
CA ALA A 59 -3.25 -14.76 -8.06
C ALA A 59 -1.92 -14.20 -8.59
N ILE A 60 -1.28 -14.87 -9.57
CA ILE A 60 -0.04 -14.39 -10.19
C ILE A 60 -0.26 -13.05 -10.88
N MET A 61 -1.38 -12.90 -11.59
CA MET A 61 -1.68 -11.66 -12.28
C MET A 61 -1.94 -10.51 -11.29
N THR A 62 -2.66 -10.81 -10.20
CA THR A 62 -2.92 -9.86 -9.12
C THR A 62 -1.62 -9.39 -8.48
N GLU A 63 -0.72 -10.31 -8.11
CA GLU A 63 0.55 -9.98 -7.45
C GLU A 63 1.41 -9.07 -8.34
N ARG A 64 1.49 -9.39 -9.63
CA ARG A 64 2.23 -8.59 -10.60
C ARG A 64 1.60 -7.21 -10.78
N ALA A 65 0.28 -7.12 -10.85
CA ALA A 65 -0.41 -5.83 -10.96
C ALA A 65 -0.22 -4.97 -9.70
N ILE A 66 -0.33 -5.56 -8.51
CA ILE A 66 -0.13 -4.83 -7.26
C ILE A 66 1.33 -4.35 -7.15
N THR A 67 2.30 -5.21 -7.47
CA THR A 67 3.73 -4.85 -7.42
C THR A 67 4.07 -3.75 -8.41
N GLU A 68 3.55 -3.83 -9.64
CA GLU A 68 3.86 -2.87 -10.70
C GLU A 68 3.21 -1.50 -10.47
N PHE A 69 1.98 -1.47 -9.96
CA PHE A 69 1.16 -0.25 -9.92
C PHE A 69 0.89 0.29 -8.52
N GLN A 70 1.03 -0.52 -7.47
CA GLN A 70 0.67 -0.16 -6.08
C GLN A 70 -0.72 0.50 -6.01
N PRO A 71 -1.79 -0.17 -6.50
CA PRO A 71 -3.12 0.43 -6.62
C PRO A 71 -3.75 0.68 -5.26
N SER A 72 -4.67 1.64 -5.19
CA SER A 72 -5.46 1.88 -3.97
C SER A 72 -6.53 0.80 -3.74
N ALA A 73 -6.96 0.11 -4.80
CA ALA A 73 -7.80 -1.08 -4.73
C ALA A 73 -7.66 -1.92 -6.00
N VAL A 74 -7.94 -3.21 -5.86
CA VAL A 74 -8.10 -4.16 -6.97
C VAL A 74 -9.57 -4.57 -7.05
N LEU A 75 -10.20 -4.26 -8.17
CA LEU A 75 -11.54 -4.75 -8.50
C LEU A 75 -11.39 -5.97 -9.38
N PHE A 76 -12.13 -7.02 -9.09
CA PHE A 76 -12.20 -8.16 -9.96
C PHE A 76 -13.60 -8.25 -10.55
N VAL A 77 -13.70 -8.08 -11.86
CA VAL A 77 -14.97 -7.91 -12.58
C VAL A 77 -15.09 -9.00 -13.63
N GLY A 78 -16.29 -9.56 -13.79
CA GLY A 78 -16.50 -10.64 -14.72
C GLY A 78 -17.87 -11.27 -14.59
N VAL A 79 -18.02 -12.49 -15.10
CA VAL A 79 -19.26 -13.25 -15.04
C VAL A 79 -19.18 -14.42 -14.05
N ALA A 80 -20.33 -14.91 -13.60
CA ALA A 80 -20.44 -16.06 -12.72
C ALA A 80 -21.72 -16.87 -13.02
N GLY A 81 -21.71 -18.14 -12.61
CA GLY A 81 -22.91 -18.97 -12.58
C GLY A 81 -23.72 -18.72 -11.30
N GLY A 82 -25.03 -18.54 -11.42
CA GLY A 82 -25.93 -18.38 -10.30
C GLY A 82 -26.25 -19.73 -9.62
N LEU A 83 -26.19 -19.76 -8.29
CA LEU A 83 -26.48 -20.93 -7.47
C LEU A 83 -27.88 -20.89 -6.82
N ARG A 84 -28.67 -19.85 -7.08
CA ARG A 84 -29.97 -19.61 -6.44
C ARG A 84 -31.05 -19.34 -7.48
N GLU A 85 -32.24 -19.90 -7.26
CA GLU A 85 -33.37 -19.83 -8.18
C GLU A 85 -33.98 -18.42 -8.31
N TRP A 86 -33.76 -17.56 -7.32
CA TRP A 86 -34.26 -16.19 -7.32
C TRP A 86 -33.36 -15.22 -8.11
N LEU A 87 -32.16 -15.64 -8.52
CA LEU A 87 -31.29 -14.86 -9.39
C LEU A 87 -31.80 -14.86 -10.82
N ARG A 88 -31.59 -13.75 -11.52
CA ARG A 88 -31.88 -13.61 -12.96
C ARG A 88 -30.60 -13.47 -13.75
N LEU A 89 -30.63 -13.86 -15.03
CA LEU A 89 -29.53 -13.57 -15.95
C LEU A 89 -29.30 -12.05 -16.03
N GLY A 90 -28.05 -11.63 -15.94
CA GLY A 90 -27.66 -10.23 -15.91
C GLY A 90 -27.72 -9.57 -14.53
N ASP A 91 -28.25 -10.24 -13.49
CA ASP A 91 -28.14 -9.74 -12.11
C ASP A 91 -26.67 -9.54 -11.73
N VAL A 92 -26.41 -8.54 -10.89
CA VAL A 92 -25.08 -8.21 -10.39
C VAL A 92 -24.96 -8.68 -8.94
N VAL A 93 -23.95 -9.49 -8.67
CA VAL A 93 -23.54 -9.91 -7.33
C VAL A 93 -22.23 -9.22 -6.97
N VAL A 94 -22.26 -8.42 -5.91
CA VAL A 94 -21.07 -7.86 -5.28
C VAL A 94 -20.71 -8.76 -4.11
N ALA A 95 -19.53 -9.40 -4.16
CA ALA A 95 -19.13 -10.34 -3.13
C ALA A 95 -19.00 -9.62 -1.78
N THR A 96 -19.70 -10.10 -0.75
CA THR A 96 -19.38 -9.71 0.64
C THR A 96 -18.17 -10.48 1.15
N ARG A 97 -18.06 -11.73 0.71
CA ARG A 97 -16.93 -12.62 0.94
C ARG A 97 -16.73 -13.54 -0.25
N VAL A 98 -15.52 -14.05 -0.38
CA VAL A 98 -15.16 -15.08 -1.37
C VAL A 98 -14.71 -16.34 -0.65
N TYR A 99 -15.37 -17.46 -0.95
CA TYR A 99 -14.98 -18.79 -0.46
C TYR A 99 -14.07 -19.50 -1.47
N GLY A 100 -12.86 -19.87 -1.06
CA GLY A 100 -12.06 -20.85 -1.78
C GLY A 100 -12.51 -22.27 -1.41
N TYR A 101 -13.35 -22.89 -2.23
CA TYR A 101 -14.10 -24.09 -1.83
C TYR A 101 -13.35 -25.44 -2.03
N HIS A 102 -12.21 -25.43 -2.72
CA HIS A 102 -11.46 -26.65 -3.05
C HIS A 102 -10.64 -27.23 -1.89
N ALA A 103 -10.32 -26.43 -0.86
CA ALA A 103 -9.54 -26.91 0.25
C ALA A 103 -10.36 -27.91 1.08
N MET A 104 -9.96 -29.19 1.05
CA MET A 104 -10.64 -30.30 1.72
C MET A 104 -9.62 -31.29 2.29
N ARG A 105 -10.03 -32.05 3.31
CA ARG A 105 -9.32 -33.26 3.76
C ARG A 105 -10.17 -34.48 3.39
N SER A 106 -9.58 -35.46 2.73
CA SER A 106 -10.24 -36.73 2.43
C SER A 106 -9.84 -37.78 3.46
N ASP A 107 -10.82 -38.39 4.11
CA ASP A 107 -10.67 -39.49 5.07
C ASP A 107 -11.64 -40.64 4.70
N ASN A 108 -11.53 -41.78 5.39
CA ASN A 108 -12.38 -42.96 5.11
C ASN A 108 -13.89 -42.72 5.35
N ASP A 109 -14.23 -41.72 6.17
CA ASP A 109 -15.62 -41.34 6.49
C ASP A 109 -16.16 -40.22 5.59
N GLY A 110 -15.34 -39.69 4.68
CA GLY A 110 -15.76 -38.71 3.67
C GLY A 110 -14.77 -37.56 3.48
N ASP A 111 -15.17 -36.61 2.63
CA ASP A 111 -14.44 -35.37 2.41
C ASP A 111 -14.91 -34.28 3.38
N HIS A 112 -13.95 -33.65 4.05
CA HIS A 112 -14.17 -32.62 5.07
C HIS A 112 -13.70 -31.27 4.54
N ALA A 113 -14.64 -30.36 4.30
CA ALA A 113 -14.35 -29.02 3.82
C ALA A 113 -13.45 -28.23 4.79
N ARG A 114 -12.42 -27.56 4.25
CA ARG A 114 -11.52 -26.64 4.96
C ARG A 114 -11.41 -25.30 4.24
N PRO A 115 -12.53 -24.60 4.04
CA PRO A 115 -12.51 -23.42 3.20
C PRO A 115 -11.67 -22.30 3.76
N ARG A 116 -11.14 -21.51 2.83
CA ARG A 116 -10.69 -20.15 3.12
C ARG A 116 -11.81 -19.20 2.75
N ALA A 117 -12.06 -18.24 3.63
CA ALA A 117 -13.00 -17.15 3.39
C ALA A 117 -12.21 -15.84 3.41
N TYR A 118 -12.36 -15.05 2.35
CA TYR A 118 -11.77 -13.72 2.24
C TYR A 118 -12.89 -12.69 2.23
N GLU A 119 -12.96 -11.88 3.28
CA GLU A 119 -13.93 -10.79 3.38
C GLU A 119 -13.53 -9.65 2.43
N THR A 120 -14.53 -9.05 1.79
CA THR A 120 -14.32 -7.86 0.97
C THR A 120 -13.85 -6.69 1.85
N ALA A 121 -12.97 -5.85 1.31
CA ALA A 121 -12.48 -4.70 2.06
C ALA A 121 -13.65 -3.79 2.48
N HIS A 122 -13.78 -3.54 3.79
CA HIS A 122 -14.95 -2.89 4.38
C HIS A 122 -15.36 -1.58 3.69
N HIS A 123 -14.40 -0.70 3.39
CA HIS A 123 -14.71 0.58 2.74
C HIS A 123 -15.23 0.41 1.31
N LEU A 124 -14.72 -0.55 0.54
CA LEU A 124 -15.22 -0.85 -0.80
C LEU A 124 -16.66 -1.37 -0.74
N GLU A 125 -16.93 -2.29 0.20
CA GLU A 125 -18.28 -2.81 0.42
C GLU A 125 -19.25 -1.71 0.86
N GLN A 126 -18.86 -0.83 1.79
CA GLN A 126 -19.71 0.28 2.24
C GLN A 126 -20.05 1.23 1.09
N THR A 127 -19.07 1.63 0.28
CA THR A 127 -19.30 2.46 -0.91
C THR A 127 -20.24 1.75 -1.90
N ALA A 128 -20.00 0.47 -2.19
CA ALA A 128 -20.87 -0.32 -3.05
C ALA A 128 -22.31 -0.40 -2.53
N ARG A 129 -22.52 -0.57 -1.22
CA ARG A 129 -23.86 -0.58 -0.61
C ARG A 129 -24.55 0.79 -0.67
N VAL A 130 -23.82 1.89 -0.56
CA VAL A 130 -24.37 3.24 -0.77
C VAL A 130 -24.86 3.40 -2.21
N LEU A 131 -24.06 2.97 -3.19
CA LEU A 131 -24.48 2.93 -4.61
C LEU A 131 -25.74 2.10 -4.80
N GLY A 132 -25.82 0.93 -4.18
CA GLY A 132 -27.00 0.08 -4.23
C GLY A 132 -28.26 0.74 -3.66
N ARG A 133 -28.16 1.42 -2.51
CA ARG A 133 -29.29 2.12 -1.87
C ARG A 133 -29.76 3.35 -2.64
N THR A 134 -28.82 4.12 -3.19
CA THR A 134 -29.13 5.34 -3.95
C THR A 134 -29.59 5.04 -5.38
N GLY A 135 -29.21 3.88 -5.90
CA GLY A 135 -29.49 3.49 -7.29
C GLY A 135 -28.68 4.29 -8.32
N SER A 136 -27.68 5.08 -7.91
CA SER A 136 -26.93 5.97 -8.81
C SER A 136 -26.17 5.21 -9.90
N TRP A 137 -25.78 3.97 -9.64
CA TRP A 137 -25.14 3.07 -10.62
C TRP A 137 -26.03 2.76 -11.83
N ARG A 138 -27.36 2.88 -11.70
CA ARG A 138 -28.33 2.61 -12.77
C ARG A 138 -28.34 3.66 -13.87
N SER A 139 -27.72 4.82 -13.66
CA SER A 139 -27.67 5.93 -14.63
C SER A 139 -27.01 5.57 -15.97
N GLY A 140 -26.26 4.47 -16.03
CA GLY A 140 -25.65 3.98 -17.28
C GLY A 140 -26.45 2.91 -18.01
N LEU A 141 -27.64 2.51 -17.52
CA LEU A 141 -28.47 1.51 -18.19
C LEU A 141 -29.17 2.11 -19.42
N PRO A 142 -29.40 1.32 -20.48
CA PRO A 142 -30.21 1.76 -21.62
C PRO A 142 -31.63 2.16 -21.19
N ALA A 143 -32.18 3.18 -21.84
CA ALA A 143 -33.51 3.66 -21.53
C ALA A 143 -34.57 2.57 -21.80
N GLY A 144 -35.44 2.32 -20.81
CA GLY A 144 -36.52 1.35 -20.93
C GLY A 144 -36.18 -0.09 -20.56
N GLU A 145 -34.92 -0.40 -20.20
CA GLU A 145 -34.55 -1.70 -19.65
C GLU A 145 -34.87 -1.78 -18.14
N GLU A 146 -35.38 -2.92 -17.68
CA GLU A 146 -35.52 -3.19 -16.24
C GLU A 146 -34.11 -3.29 -15.62
N PRO A 147 -33.82 -2.56 -14.53
CA PRO A 147 -32.51 -2.63 -13.91
C PRO A 147 -32.26 -4.05 -13.37
N PRO A 148 -31.05 -4.60 -13.55
CA PRO A 148 -30.74 -5.91 -13.01
C PRO A 148 -30.80 -5.87 -11.47
N GLY A 149 -31.09 -7.02 -10.88
CA GLY A 149 -30.97 -7.20 -9.44
C GLY A 149 -29.55 -6.91 -8.99
N LEU A 150 -29.41 -6.28 -7.81
CA LEU A 150 -28.11 -6.03 -7.19
C LEU A 150 -28.09 -6.71 -5.83
N HIS A 151 -27.19 -7.67 -5.69
CA HIS A 151 -27.11 -8.57 -4.55
C HIS A 151 -25.75 -8.44 -3.87
N PHE A 152 -25.73 -8.55 -2.54
CA PHE A 152 -24.53 -8.40 -1.73
C PHE A 152 -24.37 -9.65 -0.88
N ASP A 153 -23.74 -10.66 -1.46
CA ASP A 153 -23.77 -12.01 -0.95
C ASP A 153 -22.44 -12.74 -1.21
N PRO A 154 -22.17 -13.87 -0.52
CA PRO A 154 -20.98 -14.66 -0.74
C PRO A 154 -20.88 -15.27 -2.14
N ILE A 155 -19.66 -15.34 -2.67
CA ILE A 155 -19.34 -16.03 -3.93
C ILE A 155 -18.37 -17.18 -3.66
N ALA A 156 -18.63 -18.34 -4.27
CA ALA A 156 -17.74 -19.50 -4.23
C ALA A 156 -16.78 -19.48 -5.43
N SER A 157 -15.49 -19.69 -5.16
CA SER A 157 -14.43 -19.64 -6.16
C SER A 157 -13.57 -20.90 -6.14
N GLY A 158 -13.32 -21.48 -7.31
CA GLY A 158 -12.59 -22.74 -7.44
C GLY A 158 -11.96 -22.95 -8.81
N GLU A 159 -11.65 -24.19 -9.18
CA GLU A 159 -11.00 -24.51 -10.48
C GLU A 159 -11.97 -25.19 -11.46
N VAL A 160 -13.21 -25.45 -11.03
CA VAL A 160 -14.21 -26.17 -11.81
C VAL A 160 -15.27 -25.20 -12.33
N VAL A 161 -15.46 -25.20 -13.65
CA VAL A 161 -16.64 -24.58 -14.28
C VAL A 161 -17.84 -25.47 -13.99
N LEU A 162 -18.71 -25.02 -13.09
CA LEU A 162 -19.90 -25.78 -12.71
C LEU A 162 -20.97 -25.64 -13.79
N ASN A 163 -21.37 -26.75 -14.40
CA ASN A 163 -22.42 -26.78 -15.42
C ASN A 163 -23.41 -27.93 -15.17
N THR A 164 -23.69 -28.23 -13.90
CA THR A 164 -24.72 -29.19 -13.49
C THR A 164 -25.04 -29.01 -12.01
N LYS A 165 -26.31 -29.17 -11.65
CA LYS A 165 -26.79 -29.14 -10.25
C LYS A 165 -26.54 -30.42 -9.47
N ASN A 166 -26.11 -31.51 -10.13
CA ASN A 166 -26.07 -32.85 -9.53
C ASN A 166 -24.65 -33.43 -9.36
N SER A 167 -23.60 -32.68 -9.69
CA SER A 167 -22.22 -33.14 -9.50
C SER A 167 -21.83 -33.26 -8.02
N THR A 168 -20.72 -33.93 -7.74
CA THR A 168 -20.09 -33.91 -6.42
C THR A 168 -19.77 -32.49 -5.98
N THR A 169 -19.23 -31.65 -6.88
CA THR A 169 -18.96 -30.24 -6.63
C THR A 169 -20.23 -29.43 -6.34
N ALA A 170 -21.31 -29.63 -7.10
CA ALA A 170 -22.59 -28.95 -6.85
C ALA A 170 -23.13 -29.26 -5.45
N ARG A 171 -23.09 -30.54 -5.06
CA ARG A 171 -23.49 -30.98 -3.72
C ARG A 171 -22.57 -30.42 -2.64
N HIS A 172 -21.26 -30.41 -2.87
CA HIS A 172 -20.30 -29.82 -1.95
C HIS A 172 -20.61 -28.34 -1.67
N LEU A 173 -20.85 -27.56 -2.74
CA LEU A 173 -21.26 -26.16 -2.65
C LEU A 173 -22.59 -26.01 -1.90
N SER A 174 -23.61 -26.81 -2.22
CA SER A 174 -24.91 -26.71 -1.56
C SER A 174 -24.89 -27.12 -0.08
N HIS A 175 -24.03 -28.06 0.31
CA HIS A 175 -23.94 -28.55 1.69
C HIS A 175 -23.03 -27.70 2.58
N HIS A 176 -21.88 -27.25 2.07
CA HIS A 176 -20.86 -26.57 2.89
C HIS A 176 -20.81 -25.05 2.68
N PHE A 177 -21.40 -24.55 1.59
CA PHE A 177 -21.37 -23.13 1.19
C PHE A 177 -22.79 -22.66 0.81
N ASN A 178 -23.77 -23.04 1.63
CA ASN A 178 -25.20 -22.84 1.37
C ASN A 178 -25.65 -21.37 1.45
N ASP A 179 -24.76 -20.43 1.78
CA ASP A 179 -24.97 -18.99 1.68
C ASP A 179 -24.36 -18.40 0.39
N ALA A 180 -23.50 -19.12 -0.33
CA ALA A 180 -22.92 -18.66 -1.59
C ALA A 180 -23.94 -18.62 -2.72
N VAL A 181 -24.16 -17.44 -3.31
CA VAL A 181 -25.20 -17.23 -4.32
C VAL A 181 -24.68 -17.39 -5.75
N ALA A 182 -23.37 -17.32 -5.96
CA ALA A 182 -22.75 -17.48 -7.27
C ALA A 182 -21.45 -18.31 -7.18
N VAL A 183 -21.04 -18.88 -8.31
CA VAL A 183 -19.80 -19.65 -8.48
C VAL A 183 -19.01 -19.17 -9.68
N GLU A 184 -17.69 -19.06 -9.52
CA GLU A 184 -16.71 -18.68 -10.55
C GLU A 184 -15.35 -19.31 -10.26
N THR A 185 -14.30 -18.95 -11.02
CA THR A 185 -13.04 -19.72 -11.01
C THR A 185 -11.77 -18.95 -10.62
N GLU A 186 -11.85 -17.72 -10.13
CA GLU A 186 -10.65 -16.87 -10.00
C GLU A 186 -10.60 -15.99 -8.74
N SER A 187 -11.74 -15.64 -8.15
CA SER A 187 -11.83 -14.63 -7.08
C SER A 187 -11.08 -15.02 -5.81
N ALA A 188 -10.97 -16.32 -5.49
CA ALA A 188 -10.21 -16.74 -4.32
C ALA A 188 -8.71 -16.45 -4.50
N GLY A 189 -8.18 -16.58 -5.72
CA GLY A 189 -6.80 -16.23 -6.05
C GLY A 189 -6.53 -14.73 -5.92
N VAL A 190 -7.43 -13.89 -6.45
CA VAL A 190 -7.33 -12.42 -6.33
C VAL A 190 -7.41 -11.98 -4.87
N ALA A 191 -8.41 -12.46 -4.14
CA ALA A 191 -8.62 -12.10 -2.74
C ALA A 191 -7.47 -12.59 -1.84
N GLN A 192 -6.95 -13.80 -2.08
CA GLN A 192 -5.78 -14.32 -1.37
C GLN A 192 -4.54 -13.46 -1.60
N CYS A 193 -4.28 -13.07 -2.84
CA CYS A 193 -3.15 -12.21 -3.17
C CYS A 193 -3.29 -10.85 -2.50
N GLY A 194 -4.45 -10.18 -2.60
CA GLY A 194 -4.68 -8.91 -1.91
C GLY A 194 -4.49 -9.01 -0.40
N HIS A 195 -4.99 -10.08 0.22
CA HIS A 195 -4.79 -10.35 1.64
C HIS A 195 -3.30 -10.47 2.02
N LEU A 196 -2.53 -11.25 1.26
CA LEU A 196 -1.11 -11.48 1.52
C LEU A 196 -0.23 -10.28 1.16
N HIS A 197 -0.62 -9.47 0.18
CA HIS A 197 0.09 -8.28 -0.27
C HIS A 197 -0.30 -7.05 0.57
N GLY A 198 0.03 -7.10 1.87
CA GLY A 198 -0.19 -5.99 2.79
C GLY A 198 -1.66 -5.59 2.99
N SER A 199 -2.60 -6.52 2.75
CA SER A 199 -4.05 -6.26 2.78
C SER A 199 -4.48 -5.18 1.77
N THR A 200 -3.94 -5.23 0.55
CA THR A 200 -4.39 -4.41 -0.58
C THR A 200 -5.90 -4.60 -0.76
N PRO A 201 -6.72 -3.54 -0.74
CA PRO A 201 -8.18 -3.66 -0.80
C PRO A 201 -8.66 -4.37 -2.06
N THR A 202 -9.44 -5.44 -1.91
CA THR A 202 -10.03 -6.19 -3.02
C THR A 202 -11.55 -6.23 -2.94
N ILE A 203 -12.22 -6.21 -4.09
CA ILE A 203 -13.66 -6.48 -4.20
C ILE A 203 -13.97 -7.24 -5.49
N THR A 204 -14.86 -8.23 -5.40
CA THR A 204 -15.34 -8.99 -6.56
C THR A 204 -16.74 -8.52 -6.96
N ILE A 205 -16.93 -8.27 -8.26
CA ILE A 205 -18.20 -7.91 -8.88
C ILE A 205 -18.46 -8.91 -10.00
N ARG A 206 -19.63 -9.54 -10.00
CA ARG A 206 -20.01 -10.56 -10.96
C ARG A 206 -21.38 -10.31 -11.57
N GLY A 207 -21.49 -10.42 -12.88
CA GLY A 207 -22.77 -10.56 -13.56
C GLY A 207 -23.16 -12.04 -13.66
N ILE A 208 -24.42 -12.39 -13.46
CA ILE A 208 -24.90 -13.77 -13.61
C ILE A 208 -25.09 -14.11 -15.09
N SER A 209 -24.23 -14.97 -15.65
CA SER A 209 -24.28 -15.39 -17.08
C SER A 209 -25.08 -16.67 -17.32
N ASP A 210 -25.16 -17.54 -16.32
CA ASP A 210 -25.84 -18.82 -16.39
C ASP A 210 -26.25 -19.28 -14.97
N PHE A 211 -26.88 -20.45 -14.83
CA PHE A 211 -27.33 -20.99 -13.54
C PHE A 211 -26.60 -22.27 -13.13
N ALA A 212 -25.42 -22.53 -13.70
CA ALA A 212 -24.59 -23.68 -13.43
C ALA A 212 -25.34 -25.03 -13.52
N ASP A 213 -26.32 -25.15 -14.41
CA ASP A 213 -27.30 -26.23 -14.43
C ASP A 213 -27.31 -27.09 -15.69
N GLY A 214 -26.38 -26.84 -16.63
CA GLY A 214 -26.25 -27.56 -17.88
C GLY A 214 -26.65 -26.73 -19.10
N GLU A 215 -27.34 -25.61 -18.91
CA GLU A 215 -27.86 -24.77 -19.99
C GLU A 215 -26.91 -23.66 -20.43
N LYS A 216 -25.69 -23.63 -19.88
CA LYS A 216 -24.69 -22.57 -20.12
C LYS A 216 -24.50 -22.26 -21.61
N ASP A 217 -24.19 -23.26 -22.42
CA ASP A 217 -23.94 -23.05 -23.85
C ASP A 217 -25.14 -22.47 -24.59
N ARG A 218 -26.37 -22.78 -24.15
CA ARG A 218 -27.59 -22.26 -24.77
C ARG A 218 -27.78 -20.78 -24.42
N VAL A 219 -27.70 -20.43 -23.13
CA VAL A 219 -27.88 -19.05 -22.69
C VAL A 219 -26.74 -18.14 -23.15
N ASP A 220 -25.52 -18.66 -23.21
CA ASP A 220 -24.36 -17.91 -23.71
C ASP A 220 -24.56 -17.56 -25.20
N ARG A 221 -25.09 -18.48 -26.02
CA ARG A 221 -25.48 -18.19 -27.42
C ARG A 221 -26.60 -17.16 -27.55
N GLU A 222 -27.42 -16.99 -26.51
CA GLU A 222 -28.48 -15.99 -26.42
C GLU A 222 -27.97 -14.63 -25.91
N GLY A 223 -26.67 -14.51 -25.63
CA GLY A 223 -26.01 -13.26 -25.23
C GLY A 223 -26.01 -12.98 -23.72
N SER A 224 -26.26 -13.99 -22.89
CA SER A 224 -26.30 -13.83 -21.43
C SER A 224 -24.94 -13.42 -20.85
N GLN A 225 -23.84 -13.89 -21.45
CA GLN A 225 -22.48 -13.57 -21.01
C GLN A 225 -22.15 -12.09 -21.25
N GLU A 226 -22.47 -11.56 -22.43
CA GLU A 226 -22.32 -10.14 -22.76
C GLU A 226 -23.18 -9.26 -21.86
N LEU A 227 -24.43 -9.66 -21.62
CA LEU A 227 -25.35 -8.96 -20.71
C LEU A 227 -24.78 -8.91 -19.29
N ALA A 228 -24.34 -10.05 -18.76
CA ALA A 228 -23.73 -10.16 -17.45
C ALA A 228 -22.47 -9.30 -17.32
N ALA A 229 -21.56 -9.40 -18.29
CA ALA A 229 -20.34 -8.61 -18.35
C ALA A 229 -20.62 -7.10 -18.40
N ARG A 230 -21.56 -6.67 -19.25
CA ARG A 230 -22.02 -5.28 -19.36
C ARG A 230 -22.53 -4.76 -18.02
N ASN A 231 -23.41 -5.50 -17.37
CA ASN A 231 -24.03 -5.05 -16.12
C ASN A 231 -23.01 -4.99 -14.96
N ALA A 232 -22.09 -5.96 -14.89
CA ALA A 232 -20.98 -5.93 -13.94
C ALA A 232 -20.04 -4.74 -14.17
N ALA A 233 -19.72 -4.44 -15.44
CA ALA A 233 -18.90 -3.31 -15.83
C ALA A 233 -19.58 -1.95 -15.52
N LEU A 234 -20.89 -1.85 -15.73
CA LEU A 234 -21.67 -0.66 -15.36
C LEU A 234 -21.60 -0.38 -13.85
N PHE A 235 -21.73 -1.41 -13.01
CA PHE A 235 -21.58 -1.27 -11.57
C PHE A 235 -20.15 -0.91 -11.18
N MET A 236 -19.14 -1.54 -11.80
CA MET A 236 -17.73 -1.21 -11.58
C MET A 236 -17.43 0.26 -11.88
N ARG A 237 -17.91 0.79 -13.02
CA ARG A 237 -17.74 2.21 -13.36
C ARG A 237 -18.27 3.11 -12.25
N ALA A 238 -19.48 2.85 -11.78
CA ALA A 238 -20.10 3.63 -10.70
C ALA A 238 -19.31 3.52 -9.38
N LEU A 239 -18.81 2.31 -9.06
CA LEU A 239 -17.97 2.12 -7.88
C LEU A 239 -16.69 2.92 -7.97
N ILE A 240 -15.93 2.81 -9.07
CA ILE A 240 -14.66 3.53 -9.23
C ILE A 240 -14.87 5.04 -9.12
N ALA A 241 -15.95 5.58 -9.69
CA ALA A 241 -16.27 7.01 -9.63
C ALA A 241 -16.50 7.54 -8.20
N GLU A 242 -17.01 6.69 -7.30
CA GLU A 242 -17.24 7.03 -5.89
C GLU A 242 -16.07 6.68 -4.98
N LEU A 243 -15.10 5.91 -5.46
CA LEU A 243 -13.90 5.66 -4.68
C LEU A 243 -13.13 6.97 -4.57
N PRO A 244 -12.65 7.33 -3.36
CA PRO A 244 -11.82 8.50 -3.22
C PRO A 244 -10.64 8.34 -4.18
N SER A 245 -10.47 9.31 -5.10
CA SER A 245 -9.17 9.52 -5.74
C SER A 245 -8.17 9.51 -4.60
N SER A 246 -7.21 8.56 -4.65
CA SER A 246 -6.29 8.24 -3.56
C SER A 246 -6.09 9.48 -2.70
N PRO A 247 -6.37 9.48 -1.38
CA PRO A 247 -6.07 10.64 -0.56
C PRO A 247 -4.60 10.89 -0.82
N GLY A 248 -4.28 11.94 -1.58
CA GLY A 248 -2.93 12.21 -2.04
C GLY A 248 -2.10 12.14 -0.79
N ALA A 249 -1.24 11.10 -0.70
CA ALA A 249 -0.62 10.58 0.51
C ALA A 249 -1.21 11.21 1.78
N ARG A 250 -2.22 10.60 2.45
CA ARG A 250 -2.89 11.08 3.70
C ARG A 250 -2.21 12.37 4.11
N PRO A 251 -2.77 13.59 3.91
CA PRO A 251 -2.02 14.83 4.10
C PRO A 251 -1.21 14.58 5.33
N SER A 252 0.11 14.42 5.13
CA SER A 252 0.95 14.00 6.23
C SER A 252 0.62 14.97 7.35
N ASP A 253 0.84 14.61 8.59
CA ASP A 253 0.57 15.50 9.73
C ASP A 253 1.25 16.91 9.61
N ARG A 254 1.90 17.24 8.47
CA ARG A 254 2.08 18.58 7.88
C ARG A 254 0.92 19.55 8.01
N ASP A 255 -0.36 19.13 7.99
CA ASP A 255 -1.48 20.07 8.27
C ASP A 255 -1.85 20.16 9.77
N ARG A 256 -1.15 19.43 10.64
CA ARG A 256 -1.01 19.76 12.06
C ARG A 256 0.40 20.25 12.37
N GLY A 257 0.96 21.16 11.58
CA GLY A 257 2.25 21.79 11.92
C GLY A 257 3.39 20.80 12.24
N GLY A 258 3.31 19.57 11.72
CA GLY A 258 4.28 18.51 11.96
C GLY A 258 5.42 18.61 10.96
N THR A 259 6.63 18.80 11.47
CA THR A 259 7.86 18.90 10.68
C THR A 259 8.08 17.62 9.85
N SER A 260 8.18 17.75 8.53
CA SER A 260 8.56 16.64 7.66
C SER A 260 10.06 16.58 7.47
N THR A 261 10.67 15.40 7.67
CA THR A 261 12.09 15.17 7.38
C THR A 261 12.20 14.24 6.17
N ASN A 262 12.98 14.64 5.16
CA ASN A 262 13.27 13.86 3.97
C ASN A 262 14.74 13.42 4.02
N ASN A 263 15.00 12.12 4.12
CA ASN A 263 16.36 11.59 4.10
C ASN A 263 16.68 11.07 2.69
N SER A 264 17.72 11.63 2.07
CA SER A 264 18.29 11.15 0.81
C SER A 264 19.58 10.41 1.11
N ILE A 265 19.71 9.17 0.65
CA ILE A 265 20.87 8.31 0.87
C ILE A 265 21.45 7.90 -0.48
N SER A 266 22.78 7.91 -0.59
CA SER A 266 23.53 7.34 -1.71
C SER A 266 24.65 6.43 -1.21
N GLY A 267 25.04 5.44 -2.01
CA GLY A 267 26.12 4.49 -1.68
C GLY A 267 25.66 3.27 -0.86
N THR A 268 26.50 2.80 0.06
CA THR A 268 26.37 1.52 0.79
C THR A 268 25.89 1.66 2.24
N ALA A 269 25.18 2.74 2.58
CA ALA A 269 24.70 2.98 3.93
C ALA A 269 23.43 2.17 4.26
N ASN A 270 23.42 1.50 5.41
CA ASN A 270 22.25 0.80 5.96
C ASN A 270 21.61 1.65 7.08
N PHE A 271 20.27 1.66 7.15
CA PHE A 271 19.55 2.24 8.29
C PHE A 271 18.59 1.22 8.94
N ALA A 272 18.41 1.34 10.26
CA ALA A 272 17.34 0.70 11.00
C ALA A 272 16.35 1.80 11.44
N ILE A 273 15.06 1.49 11.32
CA ILE A 273 13.86 2.33 11.54
C ILE A 273 14.08 3.49 12.54
N GLN A 274 13.72 4.72 12.13
CA GLN A 274 13.62 5.87 13.02
C GLN A 274 12.24 5.90 13.69
N ALA A 275 12.16 5.52 14.97
CA ALA A 275 10.97 5.68 15.81
C ALA A 275 11.10 6.96 16.66
N GLY A 276 10.62 8.10 16.15
CA GLY A 276 10.49 9.34 16.93
C GLY A 276 10.84 10.64 16.20
N VAL A 277 10.27 11.74 16.70
CA VAL A 277 10.50 13.11 16.21
C VAL A 277 11.75 13.68 16.89
N ILE A 278 12.76 14.05 16.10
CA ILE A 278 13.96 14.71 16.59
C ILE A 278 13.75 16.22 16.47
N ASN A 279 13.51 16.90 17.59
CA ASN A 279 13.42 18.36 17.63
C ASN A 279 14.82 18.96 17.84
N GLY A 280 15.55 19.15 16.74
CA GLY A 280 16.89 19.76 16.71
C GLY A 280 17.67 19.37 15.45
N GLY A 281 18.70 20.16 15.09
CA GLY A 281 19.57 19.83 13.96
C GLY A 281 20.35 18.53 14.21
N ILE A 282 20.19 17.53 13.33
CA ILE A 282 21.02 16.33 13.32
C ILE A 282 22.23 16.65 12.43
N TRP A 283 23.39 16.74 13.06
CA TRP A 283 24.65 16.95 12.36
C TRP A 283 25.38 15.61 12.32
N PHE A 284 25.39 14.96 11.16
CA PHE A 284 26.36 13.91 10.87
C PHE A 284 27.60 14.59 10.32
N SER A 285 28.44 15.15 11.21
CA SER A 285 29.82 15.39 10.84
C SER A 285 30.59 14.11 11.14
N GLU A 286 31.60 13.79 10.33
CA GLU A 286 32.75 13.05 10.84
C GLU A 286 33.11 13.61 12.22
N SER A 287 33.47 12.75 13.19
CA SER A 287 33.90 13.18 14.51
C SER A 287 34.77 14.43 14.36
N PRO A 288 34.40 15.59 14.94
CA PRO A 288 35.16 16.81 14.67
C PRO A 288 36.60 16.56 15.10
N ALA A 289 37.50 16.51 14.13
CA ALA A 289 38.92 16.45 14.40
C ALA A 289 39.28 17.76 15.09
N LEU A 290 39.51 17.70 16.41
CA LEU A 290 40.00 18.85 17.15
C LEU A 290 41.38 19.21 16.59
N ASP A 291 41.61 20.50 16.34
CA ASP A 291 42.94 20.97 15.96
C ASP A 291 43.84 20.92 17.20
N LEU A 292 44.69 19.89 17.26
CA LEU A 292 45.61 19.67 18.37
C LEU A 292 46.68 20.78 18.46
N ALA A 293 47.06 21.40 17.34
CA ALA A 293 48.00 22.52 17.34
C ALA A 293 47.33 23.77 17.95
N ALA A 294 46.09 24.07 17.55
CA ALA A 294 45.31 25.14 18.17
C ALA A 294 45.06 24.90 19.67
N LEU A 295 44.95 23.63 20.10
CA LEU A 295 44.77 23.28 21.51
C LEU A 295 46.03 23.54 22.34
N GLU A 296 47.22 23.32 21.76
CA GLU A 296 48.50 23.68 22.38
C GLU A 296 48.67 25.20 22.50
N ASP A 297 48.31 25.94 21.45
CA ASP A 297 48.31 27.40 21.44
C ASP A 297 47.38 27.97 22.52
N LEU A 298 46.16 27.43 22.63
CA LEU A 298 45.20 27.81 23.66
C LEU A 298 45.72 27.52 25.07
N THR A 299 46.32 26.34 25.29
CA THR A 299 46.89 25.97 26.59
C THR A 299 48.00 26.94 27.01
N THR A 300 48.84 27.34 26.05
CA THR A 300 49.91 28.32 26.27
C THR A 300 49.34 29.70 26.58
N ALA A 301 48.31 30.12 25.85
CA ALA A 301 47.65 31.41 26.05
C ALA A 301 46.95 31.51 27.41
N VAL A 302 46.31 30.44 27.89
CA VAL A 302 45.70 30.38 29.23
C VAL A 302 46.75 30.51 30.33
N ALA A 303 47.91 29.86 30.18
CA ALA A 303 49.04 30.00 31.12
C ALA A 303 49.64 31.42 31.12
N GLN A 304 49.63 32.10 29.97
CA GLN A 304 50.06 33.50 29.85
C GLN A 304 49.03 34.45 30.49
N ALA A 305 47.73 34.21 30.28
CA ALA A 305 46.64 35.01 30.84
C ALA A 305 46.61 34.99 32.37
N ARG A 306 47.03 33.87 33.01
CA ARG A 306 47.23 33.85 34.46
C ARG A 306 48.40 34.73 34.91
N ARG A 307 49.50 34.77 34.15
CA ARG A 307 50.69 35.59 34.47
C ARG A 307 50.45 37.09 34.34
N THR A 308 49.47 37.49 33.52
CA THR A 308 49.06 38.89 33.32
C THR A 308 47.81 39.27 34.12
N ASP A 309 47.43 38.47 35.12
CA ASP A 309 46.23 38.63 35.98
C ASP A 309 44.91 38.80 35.20
N ARG A 310 44.85 38.28 33.97
CA ARG A 310 43.64 38.27 33.13
C ARG A 310 42.68 37.12 33.45
N LEU A 311 43.15 36.12 34.19
CA LEU A 311 42.35 35.04 34.74
C LEU A 311 42.55 34.95 36.25
N THR A 312 41.46 34.78 37.00
CA THR A 312 41.53 34.51 38.44
C THR A 312 42.24 33.17 38.69
N VAL A 313 42.79 32.98 39.89
CA VAL A 313 43.40 31.68 40.28
C VAL A 313 42.41 30.54 40.07
N HIS A 314 41.16 30.72 40.50
CA HIS A 314 40.11 29.72 40.35
C HIS A 314 39.78 29.47 38.87
N GLY A 315 39.59 30.52 38.07
CA GLY A 315 39.28 30.40 36.64
C GLY A 315 40.41 29.74 35.84
N PHE A 316 41.66 30.03 36.17
CA PHE A 316 42.82 29.36 35.60
C PHE A 316 42.85 27.87 35.95
N THR A 317 42.64 27.51 37.22
CA THR A 317 42.64 26.10 37.65
C THR A 317 41.55 25.29 36.95
N GLN A 318 40.32 25.82 36.86
CA GLN A 318 39.23 25.13 36.17
C GLN A 318 39.49 25.01 34.65
N ALA A 319 39.94 26.09 34.01
CA ALA A 319 40.28 26.06 32.59
C ALA A 319 41.37 25.03 32.25
N MET A 320 42.40 24.90 33.08
CA MET A 320 43.48 23.92 32.86
C MET A 320 42.99 22.47 33.02
N LEU A 321 42.09 22.20 33.97
CA LEU A 321 41.48 20.88 34.15
C LEU A 321 40.63 20.50 32.92
N ASP A 322 39.81 21.44 32.43
CA ASP A 322 38.98 21.22 31.26
C ASP A 322 39.81 21.07 29.97
N LEU A 323 40.94 21.77 29.84
CA LEU A 323 41.87 21.61 28.71
C LEU A 323 42.57 20.24 28.70
N VAL A 324 42.95 19.72 29.88
CA VAL A 324 43.52 18.37 30.01
C VAL A 324 42.50 17.31 29.60
N GLU A 325 41.26 17.44 30.08
CA GLU A 325 40.18 16.52 29.69
C GLU A 325 39.85 16.65 28.20
N LEU A 326 39.85 17.86 27.63
CA LEU A 326 39.63 18.08 26.20
C LEU A 326 40.70 17.39 25.36
N ARG A 327 41.97 17.45 25.78
CA ARG A 327 43.07 16.73 25.13
C ARG A 327 42.89 15.21 25.23
N HIS A 328 42.52 14.71 26.41
CA HIS A 328 42.26 13.28 26.61
C HIS A 328 41.15 12.79 25.66
N GLN A 329 40.03 13.52 25.59
CA GLN A 329 38.92 13.20 24.68
C GLN A 329 39.35 13.25 23.21
N ALA A 330 40.18 14.22 22.81
CA ALA A 330 40.71 14.34 21.45
C ALA A 330 41.54 13.13 20.99
N THR A 331 42.20 12.46 21.94
CA THR A 331 43.06 11.30 21.67
C THR A 331 42.41 9.95 21.99
N SER A 332 41.20 9.95 22.54
CA SER A 332 40.49 8.73 22.96
C SER A 332 39.61 8.15 21.84
N SER A 333 39.44 6.82 21.83
CA SER A 333 38.50 6.12 20.94
C SER A 333 37.60 5.17 21.73
N PRO A 334 36.26 5.27 21.65
CA PRO A 334 35.49 6.24 20.86
C PRO A 334 35.38 7.61 21.53
N VAL A 335 35.39 8.67 20.70
CA VAL A 335 35.21 10.07 21.15
C VAL A 335 33.79 10.28 21.68
N GLN A 336 33.65 10.85 22.87
CA GLN A 336 32.35 11.18 23.44
C GLN A 336 31.91 12.61 23.04
N VAL A 337 31.14 12.73 21.96
CA VAL A 337 30.70 14.03 21.40
C VAL A 337 29.94 14.89 22.43
N GLY A 338 29.13 14.29 23.29
CA GLY A 338 28.44 15.00 24.38
C GLY A 338 29.40 15.65 25.38
N ARG A 339 30.53 14.98 25.66
CA ARG A 339 31.56 15.48 26.57
C ARG A 339 32.37 16.61 25.95
N LEU A 340 32.68 16.52 24.66
CA LEU A 340 33.31 17.61 23.91
C LEU A 340 32.48 18.90 23.91
N ARG A 341 31.16 18.80 23.77
CA ARG A 341 30.25 19.97 23.86
C ARG A 341 30.26 20.60 25.25
N ALA A 342 30.23 19.78 26.30
CA ALA A 342 30.28 20.26 27.68
C ALA A 342 31.59 21.01 27.96
N LEU A 343 32.73 20.46 27.52
CA LEU A 343 34.05 21.08 27.68
C LEU A 343 34.18 22.39 26.90
N ARG A 344 33.67 22.45 25.66
CA ARG A 344 33.63 23.70 24.88
C ARG A 344 32.88 24.79 25.63
N HIS A 345 31.71 24.46 26.19
CA HIS A 345 30.89 25.42 26.92
C HIS A 345 31.57 25.86 28.22
N ALA A 346 32.14 24.94 28.99
CA ALA A 346 32.85 25.26 30.22
C ALA A 346 34.04 26.20 29.97
N LEU A 347 34.87 25.89 28.97
CA LEU A 347 35.99 26.75 28.57
C LEU A 347 35.53 28.13 28.10
N ASP A 348 34.44 28.23 27.34
CA ASP A 348 33.89 29.51 26.91
C ASP A 348 33.43 30.38 28.09
N GLN A 349 32.86 29.77 29.14
CA GLN A 349 32.50 30.47 30.39
C GLN A 349 33.73 30.97 31.14
N HIS A 350 34.79 30.15 31.23
CA HIS A 350 36.05 30.56 31.87
C HIS A 350 36.71 31.74 31.14
N PHE A 351 36.48 31.88 29.83
CA PHE A 351 37.09 32.90 28.97
C PHE A 351 36.22 34.13 28.72
N THR A 352 35.13 34.33 29.49
CA THR A 352 34.21 35.47 29.29
C THR A 352 34.89 36.85 29.33
N GLY A 353 35.96 37.00 30.11
CA GLY A 353 36.78 38.22 30.16
C GLY A 353 37.98 38.26 29.21
N ALA A 354 38.12 37.27 28.32
CA ALA A 354 39.30 37.07 27.47
C ALA A 354 38.91 36.67 26.03
N PRO A 355 38.55 37.65 25.17
CA PRO A 355 38.05 37.39 23.81
C PRO A 355 39.05 36.63 22.93
N ASP A 356 40.34 36.93 23.06
CA ASP A 356 41.45 36.24 22.41
C ASP A 356 41.52 34.74 22.73
N LEU A 357 41.18 34.35 23.96
CA LEU A 357 41.10 32.93 24.36
C LEU A 357 39.87 32.25 23.76
N ARG A 358 38.76 32.97 23.59
CA ARG A 358 37.57 32.45 22.90
C ARG A 358 37.80 32.24 21.42
N ASP A 359 38.56 33.13 20.77
CA ASP A 359 38.94 32.98 19.37
C ASP A 359 39.85 31.76 19.16
N LEU A 360 40.82 31.55 20.04
CA LEU A 360 41.65 30.33 20.05
C LEU A 360 40.82 29.07 20.31
N LEU A 361 39.87 29.13 21.25
CA LEU A 361 38.93 28.03 21.50
C LEU A 361 38.05 27.73 20.28
N ALA A 362 37.61 28.73 19.52
CA ALA A 362 36.86 28.53 18.28
C ALA A 362 37.67 27.77 17.24
N LYS A 363 38.96 28.11 17.07
CA LYS A 363 39.89 27.41 16.16
C LYS A 363 40.06 25.93 16.50
N VAL A 364 40.17 25.59 17.79
CA VAL A 364 40.26 24.20 18.28
C VAL A 364 39.09 23.34 17.77
N PHE A 365 37.89 23.92 17.67
CA PHE A 365 36.67 23.24 17.21
C PHE A 365 36.33 23.48 15.74
N GLY A 366 37.28 23.99 14.93
CA GLY A 366 37.11 24.20 13.49
C GLY A 366 36.21 25.39 13.12
N GLY A 367 35.95 26.31 14.05
CA GLY A 367 35.25 27.57 13.75
C GLY A 367 36.20 28.55 13.05
N ALA A 368 35.79 29.06 11.88
CA ALA A 368 36.41 30.24 11.30
C ALA A 368 36.04 31.47 12.14
N SER A 369 37.03 32.30 12.44
CA SER A 369 36.89 33.63 13.06
C SER A 369 36.06 34.58 12.20
#